data_AF-A0A317EWL2-F1
#
_entry.id   AF-A0A317EWL2-F1
#
_cell.length_a   1.000
_cell.length_b   1.000
_cell.length_c   1.000
_cell.angle_alpha   90.00
_cell.angle_beta   90.00
_cell.angle_gamma   90.00
#
_symmetry.space_group_name_H-M   'P 1'
#
loop_
_entity.id
_entity.type
_entity.pdbx_description
1 polymer ?
#
loop_
_entity_poly.entity_id
_entity_poly.type
_entity_poly.pdbx_seq_one_letter_code
_entity_poly.pdbx_strand_id
1 'polypeptide(L)'
;QIDTAKKVLYDMRGRAILADEVGLGKTIEAGLIIKEYLIRGLVRKVLILVPASLVLQWVRELNQKFGIPAVAQKKEYMWAQYDIVVASMDTAKREPHRDI
;
A
#
# COMPACT_ATOMS: atom_id res chain seq x y z
N GLN A 1 0.70 -16.84 9.55
CA GLN A 1 0.36 -15.43 9.23
C GLN A 1 1.29 -14.43 9.93
N ILE A 2 1.52 -14.53 11.26
CA ILE A 2 2.50 -13.67 11.96
C ILE A 2 3.95 -13.89 11.47
N ASP A 3 4.31 -15.11 11.09
CA ASP A 3 5.67 -15.42 10.61
C ASP A 3 6.00 -14.76 9.27
N THR A 4 5.02 -14.59 8.38
CA THR A 4 5.19 -13.88 7.10
C THR A 4 5.55 -12.43 7.32
N ALA A 5 4.86 -11.75 8.25
CA ALA A 5 5.16 -10.36 8.60
C ALA A 5 6.57 -10.22 9.20
N LYS A 6 6.97 -11.12 10.10
CA LYS A 6 8.33 -11.14 10.68
C LYS A 6 9.41 -11.36 9.61
N LYS A 7 9.19 -12.25 8.64
CA LYS A 7 10.16 -12.54 7.59
C LYS A 7 10.37 -11.36 6.65
N VAL A 8 9.30 -10.65 6.27
CA VAL A 8 9.40 -9.40 5.51
C VAL A 8 10.14 -8.30 6.30
N LEU A 9 9.85 -8.22 7.61
CA LEU A 9 10.44 -7.24 8.52
C LEU A 9 11.95 -7.39 8.68
N TYR A 10 12.43 -8.61 8.91
CA TYR A 10 13.82 -8.85 9.35
C TYR A 10 14.75 -9.31 8.24
N ASP A 11 14.29 -10.17 7.30
CA ASP A 11 15.18 -10.75 6.28
C ASP A 11 15.18 -9.97 4.96
N MET A 12 14.10 -9.28 4.63
CA MET A 12 13.90 -8.72 3.28
C MET A 12 14.25 -7.23 3.14
N ARG A 13 14.77 -6.59 4.21
CA ARG A 13 15.14 -5.15 4.22
C ARG A 13 14.03 -4.22 3.67
N GLY A 14 12.77 -4.54 3.93
CA GLY A 14 11.61 -3.78 3.42
C GLY A 14 11.31 -3.97 1.92
N ARG A 15 12.02 -4.86 1.21
CA ARG A 15 11.74 -5.23 -0.18
C ARG A 15 11.24 -6.67 -0.24
N ALA A 16 9.94 -6.86 -0.10
CA ALA A 16 9.32 -8.16 -0.26
C ALA A 16 8.47 -8.22 -1.52
N ILE A 17 8.61 -9.32 -2.26
CA ILE A 17 7.62 -9.74 -3.25
C ILE A 17 6.69 -10.70 -2.51
N LEU A 18 5.48 -10.23 -2.19
CA LEU A 18 4.40 -11.08 -1.70
C LEU A 18 3.79 -11.80 -2.90
N ALA A 19 4.27 -13.01 -3.19
CA ALA A 19 3.78 -13.87 -4.26
C ALA A 19 3.04 -15.07 -3.66
N ASP A 20 1.79 -14.88 -3.25
CA ASP A 20 0.90 -15.99 -2.88
C ASP A 20 -0.34 -16.04 -3.79
N GLU A 21 -1.07 -17.17 -3.77
CA GLU A 21 -2.12 -17.60 -4.70
C GLU A 21 -3.31 -16.66 -4.89
N VAL A 22 -3.65 -16.34 -6.14
CA VAL A 22 -4.76 -15.44 -6.53
C VAL A 22 -6.10 -15.94 -5.96
N GLY A 23 -6.80 -15.13 -5.15
CA GLY A 23 -8.25 -15.33 -4.88
C GLY A 23 -8.77 -15.24 -3.44
N LEU A 24 -7.93 -15.27 -2.39
CA LEU A 24 -8.43 -15.53 -1.01
C LEU A 24 -7.92 -14.56 0.08
N GLY A 25 -7.97 -13.24 -0.14
CA GLY A 25 -7.79 -12.27 0.97
C GLY A 25 -6.52 -11.42 1.00
N LYS A 26 -5.84 -11.21 -0.14
CA LYS A 26 -4.60 -10.40 -0.23
C LYS A 26 -4.75 -8.98 0.27
N THR A 27 -5.89 -8.33 0.00
CA THR A 27 -6.17 -6.99 0.53
C THR A 27 -6.20 -6.98 2.04
N ILE A 28 -6.66 -8.08 2.65
CA ILE A 28 -6.72 -8.23 4.11
C ILE A 28 -5.32 -8.45 4.69
N GLU A 29 -4.54 -9.36 4.12
CA GLU A 29 -3.18 -9.63 4.58
C GLU A 29 -2.27 -8.41 4.40
N ALA A 30 -2.32 -7.75 3.23
CA ALA A 30 -1.58 -6.53 2.97
C ALA A 30 -2.01 -5.40 3.92
N GLY A 31 -3.31 -5.22 4.14
CA GLY A 31 -3.84 -4.25 5.09
C GLY A 31 -3.37 -4.49 6.53
N LEU A 32 -3.37 -5.74 6.98
CA LEU A 32 -2.89 -6.13 8.31
C LEU A 32 -1.39 -5.89 8.47
N ILE A 33 -0.59 -6.27 7.46
CA ILE A 33 0.85 -6.02 7.44
C ILE A 33 1.13 -4.52 7.54
N ILE A 34 0.52 -3.71 6.66
CA ILE A 34 0.69 -2.25 6.67
C ILE A 34 0.29 -1.67 8.04
N LYS A 35 -0.83 -2.13 8.61
CA LYS A 35 -1.30 -1.66 9.92
C LYS A 35 -0.27 -1.93 11.02
N GLU A 36 0.31 -3.13 11.05
CA GLU A 36 1.33 -3.50 12.04
C GLU A 36 2.59 -2.63 11.91
N TYR A 37 3.04 -2.39 10.68
CA TYR A 37 4.17 -1.49 10.41
C TYR A 37 3.92 -0.05 10.88
N LEU A 38 2.71 0.46 10.66
CA LEU A 38 2.31 1.80 11.09
C LEU A 38 2.22 1.91 12.62
N ILE A 39 1.59 0.93 13.28
CA ILE A 39 1.43 0.92 14.76
C ILE A 39 2.80 0.86 15.45
N ARG A 40 3.75 0.09 14.91
CA ARG A 40 5.11 0.01 15.45
C ARG A 40 5.99 1.21 15.10
N GLY A 41 5.49 2.16 14.30
CA GLY A 41 6.26 3.32 13.83
C GLY A 41 7.41 2.96 12.88
N LEU A 42 7.41 1.75 12.32
CA LEU A 42 8.47 1.25 11.43
C LEU A 42 8.33 1.80 10.02
N VAL A 43 7.11 2.15 9.61
CA VAL A 43 6.82 2.83 8.35
C VAL A 43 6.01 4.08 8.65
N ARG A 44 6.36 5.17 7.95
CA ARG A 44 5.58 6.42 7.95
C ARG A 44 4.89 6.68 6.62
N LYS A 45 5.53 6.30 5.50
CA LYS A 45 5.00 6.50 4.15
C LYS A 45 4.77 5.17 3.44
N VAL A 46 3.62 5.02 2.79
CA VAL A 46 3.20 3.80 2.09
C VAL A 46 2.66 4.17 0.71
N LEU A 47 3.24 3.56 -0.32
CA LEU A 47 2.74 3.61 -1.69
C LEU A 47 2.19 2.24 -2.10
N ILE A 48 0.93 2.20 -2.54
CA ILE A 48 0.28 0.99 -3.02
C ILE A 48 -0.04 1.18 -4.51
N LEU A 49 0.58 0.36 -5.35
CA LEU A 49 0.36 0.36 -6.80
C LEU A 49 -0.54 -0.80 -7.19
N VAL A 50 -1.69 -0.49 -7.80
CA VAL A 50 -2.71 -1.47 -8.19
C VAL A 50 -3.22 -1.20 -9.61
N PRO A 51 -3.93 -2.13 -10.26
CA PRO A 51 -4.72 -1.82 -11.45
C PRO A 51 -5.69 -0.66 -11.19
N ALA A 52 -5.91 0.20 -12.19
CA ALA A 52 -6.72 1.42 -12.04
C ALA A 52 -8.14 1.14 -11.51
N SER A 53 -8.75 0.03 -11.93
CA SER A 53 -10.07 -0.42 -11.48
C SER A 53 -10.13 -0.75 -9.97
N LEU A 54 -9.00 -1.09 -9.36
CA LEU A 54 -8.92 -1.50 -7.96
C LEU A 54 -8.55 -0.37 -7.00
N VAL A 55 -8.13 0.80 -7.48
CA VAL A 55 -7.68 1.93 -6.64
C VAL A 55 -8.74 2.30 -5.59
N LEU A 56 -9.98 2.53 -6.02
CA LEU A 56 -11.05 2.93 -5.10
C LEU A 56 -11.47 1.80 -4.17
N GLN A 57 -11.38 0.55 -4.61
CA GLN A 57 -11.65 -0.60 -3.74
C GLN A 57 -10.63 -0.68 -2.61
N TRP A 58 -9.34 -0.57 -2.93
CA TRP A 58 -8.26 -0.59 -1.93
C TRP A 58 -8.39 0.57 -0.93
N VAL A 59 -8.67 1.78 -1.41
CA VAL A 59 -8.91 2.93 -0.53
C VAL A 59 -10.05 2.66 0.43
N ARG A 60 -11.18 2.15 -0.05
CA ARG A 60 -12.33 1.81 0.82
C ARG A 60 -11.96 0.74 1.83
N GLU A 61 -11.32 -0.36 1.41
CA GLU A 61 -10.96 -1.45 2.32
C GLU A 61 -9.97 -1.00 3.40
N LEU A 62 -8.93 -0.23 3.05
CA LEU A 62 -7.95 0.32 3.99
C LEU A 62 -8.61 1.24 5.03
N ASN A 63 -9.48 2.15 4.59
CA ASN A 63 -10.15 3.08 5.49
C ASN A 63 -11.18 2.38 6.38
N GLN A 64 -12.05 1.55 5.78
CA GLN A 64 -13.20 0.97 6.49
C GLN A 64 -12.83 -0.25 7.35
N LYS A 65 -11.94 -1.13 6.86
CA LYS A 65 -11.61 -2.37 7.57
C LYS A 65 -10.39 -2.23 8.47
N PHE A 66 -9.42 -1.39 8.10
CA PHE A 66 -8.13 -1.28 8.81
C PHE A 66 -7.94 0.06 9.52
N GLY A 67 -8.83 1.04 9.32
CA GLY A 67 -8.67 2.39 9.85
C GLY A 67 -7.36 3.03 9.40
N ILE A 68 -6.93 2.76 8.17
CA ILE A 68 -5.74 3.33 7.54
C ILE A 68 -6.22 4.47 6.64
N PRO A 69 -5.79 5.73 6.87
CA PRO A 69 -6.27 6.91 6.13
C PRO A 69 -5.62 7.01 4.74
N ALA A 70 -5.88 6.01 3.89
CA ALA A 70 -5.33 5.94 2.54
C ALA A 70 -6.12 6.85 1.58
N VAL A 71 -5.40 7.53 0.67
CA VAL A 71 -6.01 8.37 -0.37
C VAL A 71 -5.73 7.82 -1.77
N ALA A 72 -6.69 7.95 -2.68
CA ALA A 72 -6.46 7.71 -4.10
C ALA A 72 -5.63 8.87 -4.67
N GLN A 73 -4.56 8.56 -5.39
CA GLN A 73 -3.82 9.57 -6.12
C GLN A 73 -4.69 10.16 -7.23
N LYS A 74 -4.78 11.50 -7.27
CA LYS A 74 -5.50 12.25 -8.30
C LYS A 74 -4.72 13.43 -8.85
N LYS A 75 -3.91 14.07 -8.01
CA LYS A 75 -3.14 15.26 -8.33
C LYS A 75 -1.71 15.08 -7.85
N GLU A 76 -0.80 15.79 -8.50
CA GLU A 76 0.64 15.69 -8.28
C GLU A 76 1.05 16.01 -6.84
N TYR A 77 0.57 17.11 -6.28
CA TYR A 77 0.93 17.51 -4.90
C TYR A 77 0.58 16.46 -3.84
N MET A 78 -0.31 15.52 -4.14
CA MET A 78 -0.77 14.50 -3.18
C MET A 78 0.36 13.53 -2.80
N TRP A 79 1.37 13.33 -3.65
CA TRP A 79 2.53 12.48 -3.35
C TRP A 79 3.33 12.98 -2.13
N ALA A 80 3.40 14.31 -1.96
CA ALA A 80 4.11 14.92 -0.84
C ALA A 80 3.21 15.15 0.38
N GLN A 81 1.92 15.42 0.15
CA GLN A 81 0.98 15.80 1.21
C GLN A 81 0.46 14.61 2.03
N TYR A 82 0.36 13.43 1.43
CA TYR A 82 -0.23 12.26 2.09
C TYR A 82 0.80 11.17 2.31
N ASP A 83 0.77 10.61 3.51
CA ASP A 83 1.65 9.52 3.90
C ASP A 83 1.26 8.18 3.28
N ILE A 84 -0.02 7.96 2.99
CA ILE A 84 -0.52 6.68 2.48
C ILE A 84 -1.31 6.92 1.19
N VAL A 85 -0.72 6.52 0.07
CA VAL A 85 -1.26 6.80 -1.26
C VAL A 85 -1.47 5.49 -2.02
N VAL A 86 -2.65 5.37 -2.63
CA VAL A 86 -3.00 4.30 -3.57
C VAL A 86 -3.05 4.89 -4.97
N ALA A 87 -2.23 4.37 -5.88
CA ALA A 87 -2.16 4.85 -7.25
C ALA A 87 -2.25 3.69 -8.24
N SER A 88 -2.66 4.00 -9.47
CA SER A 88 -2.54 3.04 -10.55
C SER A 88 -1.11 3.00 -11.09
N MET A 89 -0.69 1.84 -11.59
CA MET A 89 0.63 1.72 -12.25
C MET A 89 0.75 2.67 -13.45
N ASP A 90 -0.34 2.86 -14.20
CA ASP A 90 -0.37 3.77 -15.35
C ASP A 90 -0.22 5.22 -14.93
N THR A 91 -0.90 5.63 -13.86
CA THR A 91 -0.79 6.98 -13.28
C THR A 91 0.64 7.25 -12.79
N ALA A 92 1.24 6.29 -12.07
CA ALA A 92 2.58 6.45 -11.51
C ALA A 92 3.68 6.57 -12.58
N LYS A 93 3.45 6.02 -13.79
CA LYS A 93 4.43 6.03 -14.89
C LYS A 93 4.33 7.24 -15.83
N ARG A 94 3.24 8.02 -15.75
CA ARG A 94 3.02 9.19 -16.61
C ARG A 94 3.65 10.44 -16.01
N GLU A 95 4.11 11.36 -16.85
CA GLU A 95 4.40 12.72 -16.42
C GLU A 95 3.11 13.39 -15.89
N PRO A 96 3.20 14.26 -14.87
CA PRO A 96 4.42 14.66 -14.14
C PRO A 96 4.80 13.69 -13.00
N HIS A 97 4.06 12.60 -12.82
CA HIS A 97 4.17 11.73 -11.64
C HIS A 97 5.38 10.81 -11.61
N ARG A 98 6.01 10.57 -12.77
CA ARG A 98 7.19 9.70 -12.89
C ARG A 98 8.43 10.29 -12.20
N ASP A 99 8.54 11.61 -12.16
CA ASP A 99 9.77 12.32 -11.76
C ASP A 99 9.75 12.79 -10.31
N ILE A 100 8.79 12.29 -9.52
CA ILE A 100 8.54 12.63 -8.11
C ILE A 100 9.06 11.53 -7.21
#